data_AF-A0A8T4PSM9-F1
#
_entry.id   AF-A0A8T4PSM9-F1
#
_cell.length_a   1.000
_cell.length_b   1.000
_cell.length_c   1.000
_cell.angle_alpha   90.00
_cell.angle_beta   90.00
_cell.angle_gamma   90.00
#
_symmetry.space_group_name_H-M   'P 1'
#
loop_
_entity.id
_entity.type
_entity.pdbx_description
1 polymer ?
#
loop_
_entity_poly.entity_id
_entity_poly.type
_entity_poly.pdbx_seq_one_letter_code
_entity_poly.pdbx_strand_id
1 'polypeptide(L)'
;MDIISDIRGSKEEISRCIGRYGSVREHNFWFFYNQQRAYAKAFFFKFENDFGIMAMKYNSRLWEIIGDVLAPKGKRLEFFRQFLHYALFTKKDKKLFVCVPETFYNDLISIVEKSGMHRITNSPIIYHTPVFNVKIGIKALREVL
;
A
#
# COMPACT_ATOMS: atom_id res chain seq x y z
N MET A 1 4.06 1.74 17.45
CA MET A 1 3.39 1.21 16.25
C MET A 1 2.57 0.02 16.68
N ASP A 2 1.26 0.12 16.53
CA ASP A 2 0.33 -0.96 16.89
C ASP A 2 -0.09 -1.71 15.62
N ILE A 3 -0.31 -3.01 15.75
CA ILE A 3 -0.62 -3.87 14.60
C ILE A 3 -2.01 -4.43 14.78
N ILE A 4 -2.94 -3.90 14.00
CA ILE A 4 -4.33 -4.31 14.00
C ILE A 4 -4.50 -5.43 12.98
N SER A 5 -4.93 -6.60 13.45
CA SER A 5 -5.23 -7.75 12.57
C SER A 5 -6.71 -8.13 12.56
N ASP A 6 -7.51 -7.60 13.50
CA ASP A 6 -8.98 -7.60 13.41
C ASP A 6 -9.47 -6.36 12.66
N ILE A 7 -9.42 -6.44 11.33
CA ILE A 7 -9.81 -5.33 10.45
C ILE A 7 -11.31 -5.04 10.56
N ARG A 8 -12.15 -6.06 10.79
CA ARG A 8 -13.61 -5.88 10.89
C ARG A 8 -13.98 -5.16 12.18
N GLY A 9 -13.43 -5.60 13.31
CA GLY A 9 -13.67 -4.98 14.62
C GLY A 9 -13.16 -3.53 14.68
N SER A 10 -12.10 -3.22 13.92
CA SER A 10 -11.47 -1.90 13.92
C SER A 10 -11.97 -0.98 12.79
N LYS A 11 -13.14 -1.26 12.21
CA LYS A 11 -13.66 -0.54 11.03
C LYS A 11 -13.71 0.98 11.21
N GLU A 12 -14.23 1.47 12.32
CA GLU A 12 -14.42 2.90 12.56
C GLU A 12 -13.10 3.64 12.64
N GLU A 13 -12.12 3.05 13.33
CA GLU A 13 -10.78 3.57 13.46
C GLU A 13 -10.06 3.66 12.11
N ILE A 14 -10.05 2.56 11.35
CA ILE A 14 -9.42 2.50 10.02
C ILE A 14 -10.11 3.47 9.05
N SER A 15 -11.44 3.50 9.05
CA SER A 15 -12.21 4.40 8.17
C SER A 15 -11.96 5.88 8.49
N ARG A 16 -11.79 6.23 9.78
CA ARG A 16 -11.44 7.59 10.19
C ARG A 16 -10.03 7.99 9.75
N CYS A 17 -9.05 7.10 9.87
CA CYS A 17 -7.70 7.32 9.35
C CYS A 17 -7.73 7.54 7.83
N ILE A 18 -8.42 6.66 7.10
CA ILE A 18 -8.66 6.78 5.65
C ILE A 18 -9.35 8.10 5.31
N GLY A 19 -10.38 8.51 6.04
CA GLY A 19 -11.09 9.76 5.78
C GLY A 19 -10.22 11.01 5.92
N ARG A 20 -9.23 10.98 6.83
CA ARG A 20 -8.30 12.11 7.05
C ARG A 20 -7.15 12.16 6.06
N TYR A 21 -6.58 11.01 5.71
CA TYR A 21 -5.30 10.94 4.96
C TYR A 21 -5.39 10.16 3.63
N GLY A 22 -6.59 9.69 3.29
CA GLY A 22 -6.93 9.03 2.04
C GLY A 22 -6.58 9.89 0.83
N SER A 23 -5.81 9.36 -0.13
CA SER A 23 -5.44 10.12 -1.34
C SER A 23 -5.44 9.29 -2.62
N VAL A 24 -5.72 7.99 -2.55
CA VAL A 24 -5.80 7.08 -3.70
C VAL A 24 -7.02 6.17 -3.56
N ARG A 25 -7.48 5.57 -4.66
CA ARG A 25 -8.68 4.72 -4.67
C ARG A 25 -8.57 3.50 -3.75
N GLU A 26 -7.35 3.02 -3.54
CA GLU A 26 -7.02 1.89 -2.65
C GLU A 26 -7.26 2.25 -1.18
N HIS A 27 -7.29 3.54 -0.83
CA HIS A 27 -7.66 4.05 0.51
C HIS A 27 -9.18 3.99 0.69
N ASN A 28 -9.70 2.77 0.68
CA ASN A 28 -11.09 2.45 0.89
C ASN A 28 -11.17 1.23 1.81
N PHE A 29 -11.92 1.36 2.90
CA PHE A 29 -12.03 0.30 3.90
C PHE A 29 -12.49 -1.03 3.31
N TRP A 30 -13.52 -1.01 2.46
CA TRP A 30 -14.07 -2.23 1.88
C TRP A 30 -13.15 -2.84 0.84
N PHE A 31 -12.45 -2.02 0.06
CA PHE A 31 -11.39 -2.50 -0.83
C PHE A 31 -10.35 -3.28 -0.02
N PHE A 32 -9.81 -2.67 1.04
CA PHE A 32 -8.80 -3.28 1.90
C PHE A 32 -9.29 -4.55 2.61
N TYR A 33 -10.46 -4.49 3.26
CA TYR A 33 -11.05 -5.62 3.98
C TYR A 33 -11.31 -6.83 3.06
N ASN A 34 -11.75 -6.57 1.82
CA ASN A 34 -12.09 -7.61 0.85
C ASN A 34 -10.88 -8.24 0.15
N GLN A 35 -9.65 -7.73 0.36
CA GLN A 35 -8.43 -8.38 -0.12
C GLN A 35 -8.06 -9.64 0.69
N GLN A 36 -8.70 -9.86 1.84
CA GLN A 36 -8.44 -11.05 2.65
C GLN A 36 -8.81 -12.34 1.91
N ARG A 37 -7.90 -13.31 1.93
CA ARG A 37 -8.02 -14.63 1.30
C ARG A 37 -7.40 -15.69 2.20
N ALA A 38 -7.64 -16.96 1.92
CA ALA A 38 -7.02 -18.07 2.66
C ALA A 38 -5.47 -18.01 2.64
N TYR A 39 -4.88 -17.39 1.61
CA TYR A 39 -3.44 -17.24 1.44
C TYR A 39 -2.89 -15.84 1.76
N ALA A 40 -3.75 -14.88 2.12
CA ALA A 40 -3.36 -13.49 2.36
C ALA A 40 -4.23 -12.85 3.47
N LYS A 41 -3.58 -12.33 4.51
CA LYS A 41 -4.24 -11.68 5.65
C LYS A 41 -3.96 -10.19 5.66
N ALA A 42 -4.99 -9.39 5.94
CA ALA A 42 -4.89 -7.94 6.05
C ALA A 42 -4.38 -7.52 7.43
N PHE A 43 -3.56 -6.46 7.45
CA PHE A 43 -3.00 -5.84 8.64
C PHE A 43 -3.04 -4.32 8.48
N PHE A 44 -3.48 -3.63 9.53
CA PHE A 44 -3.37 -2.18 9.60
C PHE A 44 -2.32 -1.81 10.63
N PHE A 45 -1.26 -1.15 10.17
CA PHE A 45 -0.18 -0.66 11.02
C PHE A 45 -0.54 0.74 11.46
N LYS A 46 -0.89 0.90 12.74
CA LYS A 46 -1.24 2.17 13.34
C LYS A 46 0.01 2.84 13.90
N PHE A 47 0.16 4.13 13.57
CA PHE A 47 1.17 5.00 14.16
C PHE A 47 0.49 6.06 15.02
N GLU A 48 1.28 6.98 15.57
CA GLU A 48 0.77 8.13 16.30
C GLU A 48 -0.25 8.95 15.48
N ASN A 49 -1.08 9.75 16.15
CA ASN A 49 -2.02 10.70 15.53
C ASN A 49 -3.00 10.09 14.49
N ASP A 50 -3.42 8.84 14.70
CA ASP A 50 -4.29 8.10 13.77
C ASP A 50 -3.70 7.98 12.35
N PHE A 51 -2.37 7.94 12.22
CA PHE A 51 -1.73 7.60 10.95
C PHE A 51 -1.69 6.09 10.75
N GLY A 52 -1.60 5.65 9.49
CA GLY A 52 -1.55 4.22 9.25
C GLY A 52 -0.99 3.75 7.92
N ILE A 53 -0.76 2.45 7.83
CA ILE A 53 -0.44 1.73 6.59
C ILE A 53 -1.35 0.53 6.49
N MET A 54 -2.03 0.39 5.35
CA MET A 54 -2.77 -0.82 5.00
C MET A 54 -1.82 -1.80 4.32
N ALA A 55 -1.71 -3.01 4.83
CA ALA A 55 -0.81 -4.01 4.30
C ALA A 55 -1.44 -5.40 4.25
N MET A 56 -1.00 -6.20 3.28
CA MET A 56 -1.32 -7.63 3.15
C MET A 56 -0.08 -8.46 3.48
N LYS A 57 -0.25 -9.51 4.28
CA LYS A 57 0.76 -10.56 4.48
C LYS A 57 0.31 -11.84 3.81
N TYR A 58 1.14 -12.37 2.93
CA TYR A 58 0.92 -13.62 2.23
C TYR A 58 1.58 -14.79 2.97
N ASN A 59 1.03 -16.00 2.83
CA ASN A 59 1.61 -17.23 3.39
C ASN A 59 3.05 -17.49 2.89
N SER A 60 3.39 -16.96 1.71
CA SER A 60 4.75 -16.96 1.13
C SER A 60 5.76 -16.08 1.88
N ARG A 61 5.37 -15.48 3.03
CA ARG A 61 6.16 -14.52 3.81
C ARG A 61 6.48 -13.25 3.04
N LEU A 62 5.54 -12.86 2.18
CA LEU A 62 5.61 -11.64 1.42
C LEU A 62 4.68 -10.59 2.03
N TRP A 63 5.14 -9.35 2.05
CA TRP A 63 4.31 -8.21 2.39
C TRP A 63 3.96 -7.41 1.14
N GLU A 64 2.78 -6.81 1.14
CA GLU A 64 2.34 -5.83 0.15
C GLU A 64 1.72 -4.64 0.87
N ILE A 65 2.05 -3.42 0.46
CA ILE A 65 1.33 -2.22 0.90
C ILE A 65 0.23 -1.90 -0.10
N ILE A 66 -0.96 -1.63 0.43
CA ILE A 66 -2.14 -1.25 -0.34
C ILE A 66 -2.25 0.27 -0.35
N GLY A 67 -1.96 0.89 -1.49
CA GLY A 67 -1.94 2.35 -1.64
C GLY A 67 -0.67 2.98 -1.08
N ASP A 68 -0.82 4.09 -0.36
CA ASP A 68 0.26 4.88 0.24
C ASP A 68 0.08 4.98 1.77
N VAL A 69 1.06 5.56 2.47
CA VAL A 69 0.98 5.82 3.90
C VAL A 69 -0.11 6.87 4.18
N LEU A 70 -1.05 6.53 5.06
CA LEU A 70 -2.12 7.39 5.56
C LEU A 70 -1.56 8.35 6.61
N ALA A 71 -0.82 9.35 6.15
CA ALA A 71 -0.26 10.42 6.96
C ALA A 71 -0.07 11.71 6.13
N PRO A 72 0.20 12.88 6.75
CA PRO A 72 0.67 14.07 6.05
C PRO A 72 1.93 13.78 5.23
N LYS A 73 2.08 14.40 4.06
CA LYS A 73 3.15 14.11 3.10
C LYS A 73 4.56 14.09 3.74
N GLY A 74 4.88 15.06 4.59
CA GLY A 74 6.18 15.15 5.25
C GLY A 74 6.48 14.03 6.27
N LYS A 75 5.49 13.22 6.64
CA LYS A 75 5.60 12.14 7.62
C LYS A 75 5.50 10.75 7.02
N ARG A 76 4.95 10.61 5.81
CA ARG A 76 4.73 9.31 5.13
C ARG A 76 5.99 8.46 5.08
N LEU A 77 7.09 9.12 4.74
CA LEU A 77 8.38 8.50 4.54
C LEU A 77 8.98 7.90 5.83
N GLU A 78 8.78 8.60 6.94
CA GLU A 78 9.21 8.16 8.27
C GLU A 78 8.49 6.87 8.66
N PHE A 79 7.16 6.83 8.54
CA PHE A 79 6.37 5.65 8.90
C PHE A 79 6.58 4.49 7.95
N PHE A 80 6.81 4.76 6.66
CA PHE A 80 7.21 3.73 5.71
C PHE A 80 8.53 3.05 6.12
N ARG A 81 9.54 3.82 6.57
CA ARG A 81 10.79 3.26 7.10
C ARG A 81 10.57 2.38 8.33
N GLN A 82 9.69 2.80 9.25
CA GLN A 82 9.36 2.01 10.43
C GLN A 82 8.70 0.67 10.04
N PHE A 83 7.78 0.70 9.08
CA PHE A 83 7.16 -0.51 8.55
C PHE A 83 8.17 -1.42 7.84
N LEU A 84 9.05 -0.87 6.99
CA LEU A 84 10.14 -1.62 6.34
C LEU A 84 11.00 -2.34 7.38
N HIS A 85 11.41 -1.62 8.42
CA HIS A 85 12.23 -2.17 9.49
C HIS A 85 11.53 -3.34 10.19
N TYR A 86 10.25 -3.17 10.51
CA TYR A 86 9.44 -4.24 11.08
C TYR A 86 9.34 -5.47 10.16
N ALA A 87 8.97 -5.27 8.90
CA ALA A 87 8.73 -6.36 7.96
C ALA A 87 10.01 -7.15 7.66
N LEU A 88 11.11 -6.46 7.34
CA LEU A 88 12.33 -7.10 6.84
C LEU A 88 13.31 -7.51 7.95
N PHE A 89 13.40 -6.76 9.06
CA PHE A 89 14.34 -7.08 10.13
C PHE A 89 13.67 -7.77 11.31
N THR A 90 12.56 -7.21 11.82
CA THR A 90 11.91 -7.77 13.02
C THR A 90 11.23 -9.11 12.69
N LYS A 91 10.52 -9.19 11.56
CA LYS A 91 9.88 -10.44 11.11
C LYS A 91 10.77 -11.32 10.23
N LYS A 92 11.93 -10.81 9.80
CA LYS A 92 12.87 -11.52 8.91
C LYS A 92 12.18 -12.07 7.65
N ASP A 93 11.15 -11.36 7.16
CA ASP A 93 10.45 -11.72 5.93
C ASP A 93 11.31 -11.35 4.72
N LYS A 94 11.15 -12.08 3.61
CA LYS A 94 12.12 -12.03 2.50
C LYS A 94 11.98 -10.80 1.61
N LYS A 95 10.75 -10.31 1.43
CA LYS A 95 10.44 -9.31 0.39
C LYS A 95 9.18 -8.50 0.73
N LEU A 96 9.20 -7.24 0.31
CA LEU A 96 8.06 -6.33 0.30
C LEU A 96 7.75 -5.93 -1.15
N PHE A 97 6.47 -5.95 -1.52
CA PHE A 97 5.94 -5.27 -2.70
C PHE A 97 5.26 -3.96 -2.30
N VAL A 98 5.43 -2.95 -3.14
CA VAL A 98 4.93 -1.61 -2.88
C VAL A 98 4.19 -1.12 -4.12
N CYS A 99 2.88 -0.92 -3.99
CA CYS A 99 2.01 -0.41 -5.04
C CYS A 99 1.65 1.04 -4.70
N VAL A 100 2.57 1.97 -4.98
CA VAL A 100 2.46 3.38 -4.58
C VAL A 100 2.45 4.33 -5.79
N PRO A 101 1.92 5.56 -5.64
CA PRO A 101 2.05 6.59 -6.66
C PRO A 101 3.51 6.85 -7.03
N GLU A 102 3.75 7.23 -8.29
CA GLU A 102 5.09 7.50 -8.83
C GLU A 102 5.86 8.54 -8.01
N THR A 103 5.19 9.59 -7.55
CA THR A 103 5.80 10.62 -6.71
C THR A 103 6.35 10.07 -5.41
N PHE A 104 5.65 9.13 -4.78
CA PHE A 104 6.12 8.47 -3.56
C PHE A 104 7.21 7.43 -3.88
N TYR A 105 7.09 6.71 -4.99
CA TYR A 105 8.12 5.76 -5.44
C TYR A 105 9.52 6.41 -5.57
N ASN A 106 9.59 7.63 -6.11
CA ASN A 106 10.86 8.36 -6.23
C ASN A 106 11.48 8.68 -4.85
N ASP A 107 10.66 9.06 -3.87
CA ASP A 107 11.10 9.28 -2.50
C ASP A 107 11.62 7.97 -1.86
N LEU A 108 11.00 6.83 -2.17
CA LEU A 108 11.41 5.51 -1.67
C LEU A 108 12.77 5.08 -2.22
N ILE A 109 13.02 5.26 -3.52
CA ILE A 109 14.31 4.92 -4.14
C ILE A 109 15.45 5.63 -3.42
N SER A 110 15.33 6.94 -3.23
CA SER A 110 16.38 7.76 -2.61
C SER A 110 16.79 7.21 -1.24
N ILE A 111 15.86 6.61 -0.51
CA ILE A 111 16.08 6.10 0.84
C ILE A 111 16.65 4.71 0.83
N VAL A 112 16.10 3.84 0.00
CA VAL A 112 16.60 2.48 -0.15
C VAL A 112 18.07 2.54 -0.55
N GLU A 113 18.41 3.36 -1.54
CA GLU A 113 19.78 3.59 -2.00
C GLU A 113 20.68 4.16 -0.90
N LYS A 114 20.24 5.21 -0.19
CA LYS A 114 21.02 5.80 0.91
C LYS A 114 21.19 4.88 2.12
N SER A 115 20.29 3.91 2.32
CA SER A 115 20.33 3.06 3.50
C SER A 115 21.44 2.02 3.46
N GLY A 116 21.89 1.61 2.26
CA GLY A 116 22.85 0.50 2.07
C GLY A 116 22.35 -0.89 2.54
N MET A 117 21.20 -0.95 3.20
CA MET A 117 20.62 -2.14 3.81
C MET A 117 19.59 -2.83 2.92
N HIS A 118 19.07 -2.13 1.92
CA HIS A 118 18.00 -2.58 1.05
C HIS A 118 18.38 -2.39 -0.41
N ARG A 119 17.76 -3.17 -1.30
CA ARG A 119 17.92 -3.01 -2.74
C ARG A 119 16.58 -3.16 -3.44
N ILE A 120 16.28 -2.25 -4.34
CA ILE A 120 15.20 -2.41 -5.33
C ILE A 120 15.81 -3.16 -6.52
N THR A 121 15.25 -4.32 -6.87
CA THR A 121 15.85 -5.21 -7.87
C THR A 121 15.22 -5.10 -9.26
N ASN A 122 14.05 -4.45 -9.39
CA ASN A 122 13.28 -4.35 -10.64
C ASN A 122 12.75 -2.92 -10.84
N SER A 123 12.54 -2.52 -12.10
CA SER A 123 11.83 -1.29 -12.45
C SER A 123 10.36 -1.34 -12.00
N PRO A 124 9.75 -0.19 -11.66
CA PRO A 124 8.35 -0.14 -11.28
C PRO A 124 7.48 -0.49 -12.49
N ILE A 125 6.40 -1.24 -12.25
CA ILE A 125 5.35 -1.46 -13.25
C ILE A 125 4.28 -0.41 -13.01
N ILE A 126 4.03 0.46 -13.99
CA ILE A 126 2.99 1.49 -13.91
C ILE A 126 1.66 0.88 -14.35
N TYR A 127 0.70 0.81 -13.43
CA TYR A 127 -0.66 0.36 -13.73
C TYR A 127 -1.52 1.56 -14.16
N HIS A 128 -1.80 1.67 -15.46
CA HIS A 128 -2.79 2.62 -15.97
C HIS A 128 -4.19 2.05 -15.85
N THR A 129 -5.13 2.85 -15.33
CA THR A 129 -6.57 2.54 -15.47
C THR A 129 -7.07 3.30 -16.69
N PRO A 130 -7.31 2.65 -17.83
CA PRO A 130 -7.77 3.34 -19.02
C PRO A 130 -9.18 3.90 -18.76
N VAL A 131 -9.37 5.19 -19.03
CA VAL A 131 -10.69 5.83 -19.02
C VAL A 131 -11.05 6.14 -20.46
N PHE A 132 -12.10 5.52 -20.95
CA PHE A 132 -12.54 5.69 -22.32
C PHE A 132 -13.61 6.78 -22.40
N ASN A 133 -13.49 7.65 -23.40
CA ASN A 133 -14.56 8.58 -23.74
C ASN A 133 -15.68 7.83 -24.47
N VAL A 134 -16.74 7.49 -23.73
CA VAL A 134 -17.90 6.76 -24.26
C VAL A 134 -18.62 7.49 -25.40
N LYS A 135 -18.43 8.82 -25.54
CA LYS A 135 -19.00 9.60 -26.66
C LYS A 135 -18.20 9.48 -27.96
N ILE A 136 -16.92 9.07 -27.90
CA ILE A 136 -16.02 8.98 -29.06
C ILE A 136 -16.05 7.60 -29.73
N GLY A 137 -16.86 6.66 -29.23
CA GLY A 137 -17.36 5.55 -30.04
C GLY A 137 -16.85 4.17 -29.63
N ILE A 138 -17.83 3.31 -29.40
CA ILE A 138 -17.77 1.87 -29.10
C ILE A 138 -17.20 1.03 -30.29
N LYS A 139 -16.66 1.65 -31.35
CA LYS A 139 -16.13 0.92 -32.52
C LYS A 139 -14.79 0.22 -32.27
N ALA A 140 -13.94 0.73 -31.37
CA ALA A 140 -12.56 0.23 -31.21
C ALA A 140 -12.42 -0.99 -30.28
N LEU A 141 -13.46 -1.37 -29.53
CA LEU A 141 -13.37 -2.44 -28.52
C LEU A 141 -13.61 -3.86 -29.07
N ARG A 142 -13.91 -4.02 -30.37
CA ARG A 142 -14.12 -5.34 -31.00
C ARG A 142 -12.86 -5.96 -31.63
N GLU A 143 -11.74 -5.24 -31.67
CA GLU A 143 -10.51 -5.73 -32.34
C GLU A 143 -9.39 -6.17 -31.38
N VAL A 144 -9.62 -6.15 -30.06
CA VAL A 144 -8.57 -6.42 -29.05
C VAL A 144 -9.01 -7.42 -27.96
N LEU A 145 -10.08 -8.20 -28.19
CA LEU A 145 -10.43 -9.38 -27.39
C LEU A 145 -10.48 -10.60 -28.30
#